data_AF-A0A7J8NWJ6-F1
#
_entry.id   AF-A0A7J8NWJ6-F1
#
_cell.length_a   1.000
_cell.length_b   1.000
_cell.length_c   1.000
_cell.angle_alpha   90.00
_cell.angle_beta   90.00
_cell.angle_gamma   90.00
#
_symmetry.space_group_name_H-M   'P 1'
#
loop_
_entity.id
_entity.type
_entity.pdbx_description
1 polymer ?
#
loop_
_entity_poly.entity_id
_entity_poly.type
_entity_poly.pdbx_seq_one_letter_code
_entity_poly.pdbx_strand_id
1 'polypeptide(L)'
;GYAAREFAKQGVQPGELAIISKEAVAPYERPALSKAYLFPEGAARLPGFHVCVGSGGERLLPEWYKEKGIQLILSTEIVKADLPAKTVVSAAGETFKYQILIIATGSTVIRLTDFGVEGADAKNIFYLREIDDADKLLEAIKAKKNGKAVIVGGGYIGLELAAVMKINNFDVTMVYPEPWCMPRLFTPDIAAFYEEYYANKGVKIIKGTVA
;
A
#
# COMPACT_ATOMS: atom_id res chain seq x y z
N GLY A 1 -8.74 7.95 -8.64
CA GLY A 1 -8.67 9.07 -7.68
C GLY A 1 -8.24 10.35 -8.36
N TYR A 2 -6.93 10.62 -8.40
CA TYR A 2 -6.37 11.82 -9.04
C TYR A 2 -6.77 12.00 -10.52
N ALA A 3 -6.80 10.93 -11.32
CA ALA A 3 -7.31 10.99 -12.69
C ALA A 3 -8.79 11.41 -12.74
N ALA A 4 -9.63 10.91 -11.82
CA ALA A 4 -11.04 11.28 -11.74
C ALA A 4 -11.23 12.76 -11.40
N ARG A 5 -10.41 13.27 -10.47
CA ARG A 5 -10.36 14.72 -10.16
C ARG A 5 -10.04 15.53 -11.41
N GLU A 6 -9.08 15.08 -12.21
CA GLU A 6 -8.71 15.78 -13.44
C GLU A 6 -9.82 15.71 -14.48
N PHE A 7 -10.45 14.55 -14.70
CA PHE A 7 -11.64 14.45 -15.56
C PHE A 7 -12.76 15.40 -15.14
N ALA A 8 -13.03 15.52 -13.83
CA ALA A 8 -14.01 16.47 -13.32
C ALA A 8 -13.64 17.93 -13.62
N LYS A 9 -12.36 18.29 -13.53
CA LYS A 9 -11.87 19.63 -13.93
C LYS A 9 -11.99 19.89 -15.43
N GLN A 10 -11.78 18.85 -16.24
CA GLN A 10 -11.92 18.90 -17.70
C GLN A 10 -13.38 18.82 -18.17
N GLY A 11 -14.36 18.72 -17.25
CA GLY A 11 -15.78 18.77 -17.58
C GLY A 11 -16.37 17.45 -18.09
N VAL A 12 -15.87 16.30 -17.60
CA VAL A 12 -16.47 14.99 -17.86
C VAL A 12 -17.97 14.99 -17.55
N GLN A 13 -18.78 14.40 -18.44
CA GLN A 13 -20.21 14.31 -18.27
C GLN A 13 -20.61 13.04 -17.49
N PRO A 14 -21.76 13.05 -16.78
CA PRO A 14 -22.29 11.87 -16.12
C PRO A 14 -22.40 10.66 -17.08
N GLY A 15 -21.86 9.51 -16.66
CA GLY A 15 -21.87 8.27 -17.44
C GLY A 15 -20.67 8.08 -18.37
N GLU A 16 -19.78 9.07 -18.54
CA GLU A 16 -18.62 8.96 -19.43
C GLU A 16 -17.41 8.26 -18.78
N LEU A 17 -17.33 8.25 -17.45
CA LEU A 17 -16.19 7.71 -16.71
C LEU A 17 -16.63 6.63 -15.72
N ALA A 18 -15.95 5.49 -15.77
CA ALA A 18 -15.98 4.45 -14.75
C ALA A 18 -14.58 4.22 -14.18
N ILE A 19 -14.52 3.89 -12.90
CA ILE A 19 -13.31 3.43 -12.21
C ILE A 19 -13.60 2.04 -11.68
N ILE A 20 -12.86 1.05 -12.19
CA ILE A 20 -12.96 -0.34 -11.74
C ILE A 20 -11.79 -0.61 -10.79
N SER A 21 -12.08 -1.14 -9.61
CA SER A 21 -11.10 -1.44 -8.58
C SER A 21 -11.41 -2.76 -7.91
N LYS A 22 -10.37 -3.58 -7.68
CA LYS A 22 -10.49 -4.78 -6.85
C LYS A 22 -10.66 -4.46 -5.36
N GLU A 23 -10.19 -3.29 -4.92
CA GLU A 23 -10.33 -2.87 -3.52
C GLU A 23 -11.79 -2.48 -3.22
N ALA A 24 -12.26 -2.73 -2.01
CA ALA A 24 -13.65 -2.48 -1.58
C ALA A 24 -13.95 -1.01 -1.24
N VAL A 25 -13.00 -0.11 -1.45
CA VAL A 25 -13.06 1.29 -1.01
C VAL A 25 -12.71 2.26 -2.15
N ALA A 26 -13.17 3.51 -2.04
CA ALA A 26 -12.79 4.57 -2.96
C ALA A 26 -11.28 4.87 -2.88
N PRO A 27 -10.68 5.47 -3.94
CA PRO A 27 -9.25 5.78 -3.98
C PRO A 27 -8.75 6.56 -2.75
N TYR A 28 -7.58 6.20 -2.23
CA TYR A 28 -7.01 6.75 -1.00
C TYR A 28 -5.51 7.04 -1.11
N GLU A 29 -5.00 7.83 -0.16
CA GLU A 29 -3.59 8.16 -0.03
C GLU A 29 -2.80 6.96 0.54
N ARG A 30 -2.37 6.08 -0.36
CA ARG A 30 -1.65 4.85 -0.02
C ARG A 30 -0.44 5.03 0.92
N PRO A 31 0.34 6.13 0.87
CA PRO A 31 1.45 6.34 1.82
C PRO A 31 1.05 6.38 3.30
N ALA A 32 -0.23 6.54 3.63
CA ALA A 32 -0.71 6.48 5.02
C ALA A 32 -0.62 5.07 5.63
N LEU A 33 -0.67 4.01 4.81
CA LEU A 33 -0.77 2.62 5.26
C LEU A 33 0.43 2.13 6.07
N SER A 34 1.64 2.57 5.75
CA SER A 34 2.87 2.25 6.50
C SER A 34 3.22 3.27 7.58
N LYS A 35 2.39 4.29 7.76
CA LYS A 35 2.61 5.41 8.69
C LYS A 35 1.47 5.50 9.71
N ALA A 36 0.67 6.58 9.63
CA ALA A 36 -0.37 6.90 10.59
C ALA A 36 -1.45 5.82 10.69
N TYR A 37 -1.63 4.96 9.69
CA TYR A 37 -2.59 3.85 9.80
C TYR A 37 -2.23 2.87 10.94
N LEU A 38 -0.93 2.68 11.17
CA LEU A 38 -0.40 1.72 12.13
C LEU A 38 0.00 2.38 13.46
N PHE A 39 -0.32 3.67 13.69
CA PHE A 39 -0.03 4.31 14.97
C PHE A 39 -0.91 3.73 16.10
N PRO A 40 -0.36 3.56 17.32
CA PRO A 40 -1.12 3.05 18.46
C PRO A 40 -2.20 4.03 18.92
N GLU A 41 -1.98 5.34 18.73
CA GLU A 41 -2.91 6.42 19.05
C GLU A 41 -3.04 7.39 17.88
N GLY A 42 -4.21 8.00 17.68
CA GLY A 42 -4.45 8.94 16.59
C GLY A 42 -4.35 8.33 15.19
N ALA A 43 -4.65 7.03 15.06
CA ALA A 43 -4.44 6.30 13.82
C ALA A 43 -5.33 6.81 12.67
N ALA A 44 -4.75 6.93 11.48
CA ALA A 44 -5.49 7.34 10.28
C ALA A 44 -6.45 6.22 9.83
N ARG A 45 -7.72 6.56 9.60
CA ARG A 45 -8.75 5.64 9.08
C ARG A 45 -9.48 6.27 7.91
N LEU A 46 -10.02 5.45 7.01
CA LEU A 46 -10.99 5.92 6.04
C LEU A 46 -12.27 6.36 6.78
N PRO A 47 -12.95 7.42 6.32
CA PRO A 47 -12.70 8.15 5.06
C PRO A 47 -11.62 9.24 5.13
N GLY A 48 -10.93 9.42 6.26
CA GLY A 48 -10.06 10.56 6.55
C GLY A 48 -8.94 10.82 5.54
N PHE A 49 -8.40 9.78 4.90
CA PHE A 49 -7.31 9.85 3.93
C PHE A 49 -7.70 9.38 2.52
N HIS A 50 -8.98 9.47 2.14
CA HIS A 50 -9.33 9.43 0.72
C HIS A 50 -8.61 10.55 -0.04
N VAL A 51 -8.19 10.27 -1.27
CA VAL A 51 -7.54 11.28 -2.11
C VAL A 51 -8.45 12.50 -2.25
N CYS A 52 -7.97 13.72 -2.39
CA CYS A 52 -6.60 14.13 -2.68
C CYS A 52 -5.96 14.91 -1.52
N VAL A 53 -6.35 14.58 -0.28
CA VAL A 53 -5.92 15.32 0.92
C VAL A 53 -4.41 15.23 1.14
N GLY A 54 -3.73 14.20 0.63
CA GLY A 54 -2.28 14.03 0.73
C GLY A 54 -1.50 15.09 -0.05
N SER A 55 -2.14 15.75 -1.02
CA SER A 55 -1.59 16.89 -1.75
C SER A 55 -2.28 18.22 -1.39
N GLY A 56 -2.97 18.29 -0.24
CA GLY A 56 -3.74 19.47 0.17
C GLY A 56 -5.00 19.75 -0.68
N GLY A 57 -5.46 18.76 -1.46
CA GLY A 57 -6.68 18.89 -2.26
C GLY A 57 -7.95 18.52 -1.49
N GLU A 58 -9.10 18.70 -2.14
CA GLU A 58 -10.38 18.21 -1.64
C GLU A 58 -10.38 16.69 -1.44
N ARG A 59 -11.17 16.22 -0.48
CA ARG A 59 -11.39 14.78 -0.23
C ARG A 59 -12.52 14.26 -1.11
N LEU A 60 -12.22 13.24 -1.91
CA LEU A 60 -13.14 12.60 -2.85
C LEU A 60 -13.79 11.38 -2.17
N LEU A 61 -14.90 11.60 -1.48
CA LEU A 61 -15.73 10.55 -0.91
C LEU A 61 -16.51 9.79 -2.00
N PRO A 62 -17.02 8.57 -1.75
CA PRO A 62 -17.88 7.86 -2.70
C PRO A 62 -19.03 8.72 -3.27
N GLU A 63 -19.60 9.60 -2.45
CA GLU A 63 -20.68 10.51 -2.80
C GLU A 63 -20.24 11.52 -3.88
N TRP A 64 -19.00 12.01 -3.82
CA TRP A 64 -18.45 12.92 -4.82
C TRP A 64 -18.45 12.29 -6.22
N TYR A 65 -18.10 11.00 -6.32
CA TYR A 65 -18.13 10.28 -7.60
C TYR A 65 -19.56 10.16 -8.13
N LYS A 66 -20.50 9.81 -7.23
CA LYS A 66 -21.93 9.69 -7.56
C LYS A 66 -22.52 11.02 -8.04
N GLU A 67 -22.25 12.12 -7.35
CA GLU A 67 -22.71 13.46 -7.71
C GLU A 67 -22.19 13.92 -9.08
N LYS A 68 -20.97 13.51 -9.44
CA LYS A 68 -20.36 13.78 -10.76
C LYS A 68 -20.82 12.79 -11.84
N GLY A 69 -21.62 11.78 -11.50
CA GLY A 69 -21.99 10.70 -12.42
C GLY A 69 -20.79 9.85 -12.88
N ILE A 70 -19.73 9.78 -12.07
CA ILE A 70 -18.58 8.90 -12.27
C ILE A 70 -18.89 7.58 -11.59
N GLN A 71 -18.91 6.49 -12.34
CA GLN A 71 -19.23 5.18 -11.79
C GLN A 71 -18.04 4.59 -11.05
N LEU A 72 -18.19 4.33 -9.75
CA LEU A 72 -17.18 3.65 -8.94
C LEU A 72 -17.57 2.17 -8.79
N ILE A 73 -16.88 1.29 -9.50
CA ILE A 73 -17.12 -0.15 -9.56
C ILE A 73 -16.06 -0.84 -8.67
N LEU A 74 -16.41 -1.07 -7.41
CA LEU A 74 -15.51 -1.60 -6.38
C LEU A 74 -15.59 -3.13 -6.27
N SER A 75 -14.68 -3.73 -5.51
CA SER A 75 -14.61 -5.18 -5.29
C SER A 75 -14.65 -6.00 -6.59
N THR A 76 -14.10 -5.44 -7.67
CA THR A 76 -14.15 -5.97 -9.03
C THR A 76 -12.75 -6.09 -9.59
N GLU A 77 -12.21 -7.32 -9.57
CA GLU A 77 -10.92 -7.62 -10.18
C GLU A 77 -11.09 -7.91 -11.68
N ILE A 78 -10.32 -7.21 -12.52
CA ILE A 78 -10.23 -7.49 -13.95
C ILE A 78 -9.18 -8.59 -14.18
N VAL A 79 -9.58 -9.69 -14.81
CA VAL A 79 -8.72 -10.86 -15.06
C VAL A 79 -8.36 -11.06 -16.54
N LYS A 80 -9.04 -10.35 -17.45
CA LYS A 80 -8.76 -10.37 -18.89
C LYS A 80 -8.95 -8.99 -19.50
N ALA A 81 -8.04 -8.62 -20.39
CA ALA A 81 -8.15 -7.43 -21.23
C ALA A 81 -7.94 -7.82 -22.70
N ASP A 82 -8.94 -7.56 -23.53
CA ASP A 82 -8.86 -7.67 -24.99
C ASP A 82 -8.81 -6.25 -25.56
N LEU A 83 -7.58 -5.80 -25.86
CA LEU A 83 -7.35 -4.42 -26.31
C LEU A 83 -7.91 -4.16 -27.72
N PRO A 84 -7.77 -5.07 -28.71
CA PRO A 84 -8.43 -4.92 -30.00
C PRO A 84 -9.95 -4.79 -29.89
N ALA A 85 -10.59 -5.62 -29.06
CA ALA A 85 -12.04 -5.57 -28.82
C ALA A 85 -12.47 -4.47 -27.83
N LYS A 86 -11.51 -3.69 -27.30
CA LYS A 86 -11.70 -2.66 -26.27
C LYS A 86 -12.58 -3.12 -25.11
N THR A 87 -12.26 -4.29 -24.58
CA THR A 87 -13.08 -4.98 -23.59
C THR A 87 -12.22 -5.49 -22.44
N VAL A 88 -12.69 -5.31 -21.20
CA VAL A 88 -12.13 -5.96 -20.01
C VAL A 88 -13.17 -6.86 -19.35
N VAL A 89 -12.72 -7.96 -18.74
CA VAL A 89 -13.59 -8.96 -18.11
C VAL A 89 -13.21 -9.13 -16.65
N SER A 90 -14.18 -9.07 -15.74
CA SER A 90 -13.96 -9.30 -14.32
C SER A 90 -13.81 -10.79 -13.98
N ALA A 91 -13.30 -11.08 -12.79
CA ALA A 91 -13.25 -12.43 -12.23
C ALA A 91 -14.65 -13.08 -12.14
N ALA A 92 -15.71 -12.28 -11.99
CA ALA A 92 -17.10 -12.73 -11.98
C ALA A 92 -17.70 -12.96 -13.38
N GLY A 93 -16.93 -12.70 -14.46
CA GLY A 93 -17.38 -12.83 -15.85
C GLY A 93 -18.10 -11.61 -16.41
N GLU A 94 -18.24 -10.54 -15.63
CA GLU A 94 -18.82 -9.29 -16.13
C GLU A 94 -17.91 -8.65 -17.17
N THR A 95 -18.50 -8.10 -18.22
CA THR A 95 -17.78 -7.55 -19.36
C THR A 95 -18.00 -6.04 -19.45
N PHE A 96 -16.90 -5.28 -19.48
CA PHE A 96 -16.92 -3.82 -19.61
C PHE A 96 -16.26 -3.42 -20.92
N LYS A 97 -16.99 -2.65 -21.73
CA LYS A 97 -16.48 -2.05 -22.96
C LYS A 97 -16.05 -0.61 -22.71
N TYR A 98 -15.01 -0.17 -23.40
CA TYR A 98 -14.50 1.19 -23.28
C TYR A 98 -14.18 1.79 -24.65
N GLN A 99 -14.14 3.13 -24.71
CA GLN A 99 -13.57 3.84 -25.85
C GLN A 99 -12.08 4.12 -25.65
N ILE A 100 -11.75 4.57 -24.43
CA ILE A 100 -10.40 4.88 -23.93
C ILE A 100 -10.19 4.12 -22.62
N LEU A 101 -9.01 3.51 -22.44
CA LEU A 101 -8.62 2.81 -21.23
C LEU A 101 -7.40 3.49 -20.60
N ILE A 102 -7.52 3.87 -19.33
CA ILE A 102 -6.37 4.27 -18.50
C ILE A 102 -6.00 3.09 -17.61
N ILE A 103 -4.81 2.52 -17.84
CA ILE A 103 -4.27 1.45 -17.00
C ILE A 103 -3.61 2.08 -15.78
N ALA A 104 -4.20 1.88 -14.61
CA ALA A 104 -3.72 2.40 -13.32
C ALA A 104 -3.64 1.31 -12.23
N THR A 105 -3.26 0.09 -12.62
CA THR A 105 -3.25 -1.12 -11.77
C THR A 105 -2.14 -1.14 -10.72
N GLY A 106 -1.17 -0.22 -10.80
CA GLY A 106 -0.10 -0.10 -9.82
C GLY A 106 0.90 -1.25 -9.87
N SER A 107 1.08 -1.93 -8.73
CA SER A 107 2.13 -2.93 -8.53
C SER A 107 1.69 -3.94 -7.47
N THR A 108 2.18 -5.17 -7.59
CA THR A 108 2.05 -6.23 -6.59
C THR A 108 3.34 -6.36 -5.78
N VAL A 109 3.23 -6.96 -4.59
CA VAL A 109 4.39 -7.26 -3.74
C VAL A 109 5.10 -8.51 -4.23
N ILE A 110 6.44 -8.49 -4.23
CA ILE A 110 7.24 -9.72 -4.31
C ILE A 110 7.13 -10.42 -2.96
N ARG A 111 6.92 -11.73 -2.97
CA ARG A 111 6.70 -12.55 -1.79
C ARG A 111 7.90 -13.44 -1.48
N LEU A 112 8.08 -13.81 -0.22
CA LEU A 112 9.11 -14.78 0.19
C LEU A 112 8.95 -16.13 -0.52
N THR A 113 7.71 -16.50 -0.86
CA THR A 113 7.41 -17.70 -1.66
C THR A 113 8.02 -17.64 -3.06
N ASP A 114 8.18 -16.45 -3.64
CA ASP A 114 8.77 -16.26 -4.97
C ASP A 114 10.27 -16.59 -4.98
N PHE A 115 10.91 -16.60 -3.79
CA PHE A 115 12.30 -16.98 -3.58
C PHE A 115 12.46 -18.45 -3.14
N GLY A 116 11.38 -19.20 -2.99
CA GLY A 116 11.43 -20.60 -2.55
C GLY A 116 11.88 -20.78 -1.09
N VAL A 117 11.69 -19.78 -0.24
CA VAL A 117 12.03 -19.86 1.19
C VAL A 117 11.13 -20.88 1.89
N GLU A 118 11.74 -21.84 2.60
CA GLU A 118 11.01 -22.84 3.38
C GLU A 118 10.19 -22.17 4.49
N GLY A 119 8.90 -22.53 4.61
CA GLY A 119 7.99 -21.95 5.60
C GLY A 119 7.51 -20.53 5.28
N ALA A 120 7.74 -20.02 4.05
CA ALA A 120 7.28 -18.69 3.62
C ALA A 120 5.75 -18.50 3.59
N ASP A 121 4.99 -19.58 3.76
CA ASP A 121 3.52 -19.62 3.86
C ASP A 121 3.02 -19.61 5.32
N ALA A 122 3.91 -19.45 6.31
CA ALA A 122 3.53 -19.38 7.71
C ALA A 122 2.56 -18.22 8.01
N LYS A 123 1.59 -18.48 8.89
CA LYS A 123 0.44 -17.59 9.17
C LYS A 123 0.78 -16.14 9.58
N ASN A 124 1.95 -15.89 10.18
CA ASN A 124 2.34 -14.57 10.69
C ASN A 124 3.38 -13.87 9.80
N ILE A 125 3.46 -14.24 8.52
CA ILE A 125 4.20 -13.51 7.50
C ILE A 125 3.23 -12.55 6.82
N PHE A 126 3.47 -11.26 6.99
CA PHE A 126 2.61 -10.19 6.48
C PHE A 126 3.33 -9.40 5.39
N TYR A 127 2.54 -8.97 4.41
CA TYR A 127 2.94 -7.97 3.41
C TYR A 127 2.07 -6.74 3.62
N LEU A 128 2.48 -5.58 3.09
CA LEU A 128 1.72 -4.34 3.21
C LEU A 128 1.67 -3.62 1.87
N ARG A 129 0.50 -3.63 1.22
CA ARG A 129 0.29 -2.90 -0.05
C ARG A 129 -1.06 -2.20 -0.10
N GLU A 130 -2.11 -2.90 0.26
CA GLU A 130 -3.50 -2.43 0.23
C GLU A 130 -4.06 -2.27 1.64
N ILE A 131 -5.20 -1.61 1.78
CA ILE A 131 -5.77 -1.32 3.09
C ILE A 131 -6.13 -2.62 3.85
N ASP A 132 -6.57 -3.65 3.14
CA ASP A 132 -6.85 -4.98 3.71
C ASP A 132 -5.59 -5.62 4.31
N ASP A 133 -4.42 -5.37 3.73
CA ASP A 133 -3.14 -5.83 4.29
C ASP A 133 -2.81 -5.06 5.57
N ALA A 134 -3.08 -3.74 5.57
CA ALA A 134 -2.86 -2.88 6.73
C ALA A 134 -3.76 -3.28 7.90
N ASP A 135 -5.01 -3.66 7.62
CA ASP A 135 -5.95 -4.18 8.63
C ASP A 135 -5.45 -5.50 9.22
N LYS A 136 -5.03 -6.46 8.38
CA LYS A 136 -4.47 -7.73 8.86
C LYS A 136 -3.24 -7.51 9.73
N LEU A 137 -2.34 -6.62 9.31
CA LEU A 137 -1.15 -6.29 10.08
C LEU A 137 -1.49 -5.61 11.41
N LEU A 138 -2.46 -4.68 11.42
CA LEU A 138 -2.92 -4.02 12.63
C LEU A 138 -3.51 -5.02 13.64
N GLU A 139 -4.33 -5.97 13.19
CA GLU A 139 -4.86 -7.01 14.07
C GLU A 139 -3.76 -7.90 14.63
N ALA A 140 -2.74 -8.24 13.84
CA ALA A 140 -1.57 -8.96 14.31
C ALA A 140 -0.77 -8.17 15.36
N ILE A 141 -0.59 -6.86 15.16
CA ILE A 141 0.06 -5.95 16.11
C ILE A 141 -0.68 -5.97 17.45
N LYS A 142 -2.02 -5.88 17.44
CA LYS A 142 -2.83 -5.95 18.66
C LYS A 142 -2.71 -7.31 19.36
N ALA A 143 -2.79 -8.41 18.60
CA ALA A 143 -2.75 -9.77 19.12
C ALA A 143 -1.37 -10.16 19.68
N LYS A 144 -0.30 -9.51 19.22
CA LYS A 144 1.10 -9.81 19.61
C LYS A 144 1.76 -8.67 20.37
N LYS A 145 0.99 -7.84 21.07
CA LYS A 145 1.47 -6.66 21.81
C LYS A 145 2.72 -7.00 22.64
N ASN A 146 3.72 -6.12 22.59
CA ASN A 146 5.03 -6.28 23.24
C ASN A 146 5.83 -7.52 22.76
N GLY A 147 5.49 -8.05 21.59
CA GLY A 147 6.16 -9.21 20.99
C GLY A 147 7.43 -8.85 20.24
N LYS A 148 7.92 -9.81 19.45
CA LYS A 148 9.07 -9.65 18.55
C LYS A 148 8.57 -9.51 17.12
N ALA A 149 9.19 -8.60 16.36
CA ALA A 149 8.91 -8.40 14.94
C ALA A 149 10.21 -8.47 14.14
N VAL A 150 10.19 -9.24 13.05
CA VAL A 150 11.26 -9.24 12.06
C VAL A 150 10.74 -8.57 10.79
N ILE A 151 11.46 -7.54 10.34
CA ILE A 151 11.18 -6.82 9.11
C ILE A 151 12.18 -7.27 8.05
N VAL A 152 11.70 -7.85 6.96
CA VAL A 152 12.53 -8.31 5.85
C VAL A 152 12.52 -7.27 4.74
N GLY A 153 13.67 -6.69 4.45
CA GLY A 153 13.88 -5.65 3.44
C GLY A 153 14.35 -4.32 4.01
N GLY A 154 15.34 -3.70 3.37
CA GLY A 154 16.00 -2.46 3.80
C GLY A 154 15.57 -1.20 3.03
N GLY A 155 14.51 -1.29 2.21
CA GLY A 155 13.95 -0.13 1.51
C GLY A 155 13.08 0.77 2.40
N TYR A 156 12.44 1.77 1.81
CA TYR A 156 11.63 2.74 2.57
C TYR A 156 10.48 2.07 3.33
N ILE A 157 9.83 1.05 2.75
CA ILE A 157 8.79 0.27 3.45
C ILE A 157 9.37 -0.44 4.68
N GLY A 158 10.56 -1.02 4.56
CA GLY A 158 11.23 -1.69 5.67
C GLY A 158 11.55 -0.73 6.82
N LEU A 159 12.10 0.43 6.48
CA LEU A 159 12.37 1.51 7.45
C LEU A 159 11.08 1.97 8.14
N GLU A 160 10.05 2.35 7.38
CA GLU A 160 8.78 2.82 7.94
C GLU A 160 8.11 1.76 8.84
N LEU A 161 8.10 0.49 8.42
CA LEU A 161 7.57 -0.61 9.20
C LEU A 161 8.38 -0.86 10.48
N ALA A 162 9.72 -0.83 10.41
CA ALA A 162 10.56 -1.00 11.60
C ALA A 162 10.28 0.11 12.63
N ALA A 163 10.14 1.36 12.18
CA ALA A 163 9.81 2.48 13.04
C ALA A 163 8.42 2.32 13.69
N VAL A 164 7.38 2.00 12.91
CA VAL A 164 6.01 1.92 13.46
C VAL A 164 5.81 0.71 14.36
N MET A 165 6.47 -0.42 14.07
CA MET A 165 6.49 -1.58 14.98
C MET A 165 7.19 -1.23 16.30
N LYS A 166 8.27 -0.43 16.26
CA LYS A 166 8.93 0.05 17.47
C LYS A 166 8.04 0.99 18.28
N ILE A 167 7.31 1.89 17.61
CA ILE A 167 6.31 2.78 18.24
C ILE A 167 5.18 1.96 18.90
N ASN A 168 4.80 0.81 18.32
CA ASN A 168 3.87 -0.15 18.91
C ASN A 168 4.52 -1.07 19.98
N ASN A 169 5.71 -0.72 20.46
CA ASN A 169 6.43 -1.38 21.55
C ASN A 169 6.90 -2.82 21.26
N PHE A 170 7.19 -3.16 20.00
CA PHE A 170 7.81 -4.45 19.67
C PHE A 170 9.34 -4.43 19.86
N ASP A 171 9.93 -5.61 20.09
CA ASP A 171 11.37 -5.86 19.87
C ASP A 171 11.59 -6.12 18.37
N VAL A 172 12.18 -5.14 17.68
CA VAL A 172 12.23 -5.10 16.22
C VAL A 172 13.63 -5.45 15.74
N THR A 173 13.71 -6.38 14.78
CA THR A 173 14.91 -6.66 14.00
C THR A 173 14.62 -6.44 12.52
N MET A 174 15.48 -5.72 11.82
CA MET A 174 15.40 -5.49 10.37
C MET A 174 16.53 -6.27 9.69
N VAL A 175 16.19 -7.03 8.64
CA VAL A 175 17.13 -7.90 7.90
C VAL A 175 17.09 -7.55 6.42
N TYR A 176 18.24 -7.34 5.80
CA TYR A 176 18.33 -7.10 4.35
C TYR A 176 19.70 -7.46 3.76
N PRO A 177 19.73 -7.87 2.47
CA PRO A 177 20.95 -8.34 1.83
C PRO A 177 21.93 -7.22 1.47
N GLU A 178 21.44 -5.99 1.32
CA GLU A 178 22.28 -4.88 0.86
C GLU A 178 23.24 -4.37 1.96
N PRO A 179 24.37 -3.73 1.57
CA PRO A 179 25.35 -3.23 2.53
C PRO A 179 24.83 -2.08 3.41
N TRP A 180 23.78 -1.37 2.96
CA TRP A 180 23.12 -0.29 3.70
C TRP A 180 21.64 -0.14 3.31
N CYS A 181 20.85 0.52 4.15
CA CYS A 181 19.43 0.76 3.90
C CYS A 181 19.17 1.78 2.76
N MET A 182 18.02 1.69 2.10
CA MET A 182 17.64 2.50 0.92
C MET A 182 18.73 2.53 -0.18
N PRO A 183 19.26 1.37 -0.59
CA PRO A 183 20.46 1.26 -1.43
C PRO A 183 20.30 1.84 -2.85
N ARG A 184 19.06 2.07 -3.28
CA ARG A 184 18.73 2.67 -4.59
C ARG A 184 18.70 4.20 -4.58
N LEU A 185 18.86 4.83 -3.41
CA LEU A 185 18.77 6.29 -3.26
C LEU A 185 19.82 6.85 -2.29
N PHE A 186 20.01 6.24 -1.13
CA PHE A 186 20.93 6.74 -0.13
C PHE A 186 22.38 6.39 -0.45
N THR A 187 23.26 7.35 -0.16
CA THR A 187 24.69 7.09 -0.04
C THR A 187 24.98 6.37 1.29
N PRO A 188 26.15 5.74 1.45
CA PRO A 188 26.54 5.12 2.71
C PRO A 188 26.45 6.07 3.91
N ASP A 189 26.83 7.34 3.77
CA ASP A 189 26.80 8.31 4.87
C ASP A 189 25.37 8.67 5.30
N ILE A 190 24.46 8.85 4.33
CA ILE A 190 23.05 9.09 4.63
C ILE A 190 22.45 7.85 5.31
N ALA A 191 22.75 6.65 4.80
CA ALA A 191 22.25 5.42 5.38
C ALA A 191 22.80 5.17 6.78
N ALA A 192 24.08 5.48 7.04
CA ALA A 192 24.68 5.36 8.37
C ALA A 192 23.95 6.21 9.42
N PHE A 193 23.58 7.45 9.07
CA PHE A 193 22.76 8.30 9.95
C PHE A 193 21.44 7.61 10.34
N TYR A 194 20.71 7.05 9.37
CA TYR A 194 19.45 6.37 9.66
C TYR A 194 19.66 5.06 10.42
N GLU A 195 20.64 4.25 10.05
CA GLU A 195 20.95 2.99 10.74
C GLU A 195 21.31 3.24 12.21
N GLU A 196 22.14 4.25 12.50
CA GLU A 196 22.45 4.66 13.86
C GLU A 196 21.21 5.21 14.59
N TYR A 197 20.41 6.04 13.93
CA TYR A 197 19.17 6.57 14.50
C TYR A 197 18.20 5.45 14.90
N TYR A 198 18.02 4.45 14.04
CA TYR A 198 17.15 3.29 14.31
C TYR A 198 17.72 2.41 15.44
N ALA A 199 19.04 2.19 15.46
CA ALA A 199 19.71 1.48 16.54
C ALA A 199 19.54 2.19 17.89
N ASN A 200 19.66 3.52 17.93
CA ASN A 200 19.42 4.35 19.11
C ASN A 200 17.96 4.31 19.60
N LYS A 201 17.01 4.05 18.69
CA LYS A 201 15.60 3.76 19.04
C LYS A 201 15.35 2.30 19.41
N GLY A 202 16.39 1.45 19.45
CA GLY A 202 16.31 0.05 19.87
C GLY A 202 15.82 -0.89 18.78
N VAL A 203 16.04 -0.58 17.51
CA VAL A 203 15.86 -1.49 16.37
C VAL A 203 17.18 -2.19 16.08
N LYS A 204 17.19 -3.52 16.02
CA LYS A 204 18.37 -4.31 15.62
C LYS A 204 18.43 -4.36 14.10
N ILE A 205 19.62 -4.25 13.53
CA ILE A 205 19.83 -4.26 12.07
C ILE A 205 20.83 -5.35 11.72
N ILE A 206 20.43 -6.25 10.82
CA ILE A 206 21.26 -7.33 10.27
C ILE A 206 21.38 -7.08 8.76
N LYS A 207 22.59 -6.78 8.31
CA LYS A 207 22.92 -6.46 6.91
C LYS A 207 23.69 -7.59 6.25
N GLY A 208 23.72 -7.61 4.92
CA GLY A 208 24.56 -8.56 4.16
C GLY A 208 24.07 -10.01 4.20
N THR A 209 22.82 -10.25 4.58
CA THR A 209 22.20 -11.58 4.57
C THR A 209 20.73 -11.50 4.16
N VAL A 210 20.18 -12.64 3.75
CA VAL A 210 18.73 -12.86 3.64
C VAL A 210 18.20 -13.45 4.94
N ALA A 211 16.90 -13.26 5.19
CA ALA A 211 16.19 -13.80 6.35
C ALA A 211 15.79 -15.26 6.14
#